data_AF-A0A6B1G251-F1
#
_entry.id   AF-A0A6B1G251-F1
#
_cell.length_a   1.000
_cell.length_b   1.000
_cell.length_c   1.000
_cell.angle_alpha   90.00
_cell.angle_beta   90.00
_cell.angle_gamma   90.00
#
_symmetry.space_group_name_H-M   'P 1'
#
loop_
_entity.id
_entity.type
_entity.pdbx_description
1 polymer ?
#
loop_
_entity_poly.entity_id
_entity_poly.type
_entity_poly.pdbx_seq_one_letter_code
_entity_poly.pdbx_strand_id
1 'polypeptide(L)'
;MNADPPPPADQLDQALASILAARKYRAVHPGLVRDIAAAELAKGRSIKEAVKAAKNQLHQSAAAYIRRNLDYDDALRQLQTTVTAAKRRPGSDPSSDPAVRTLLRRLMT
;
A
#
# COMPACT_ATOMS: atom_id res chain seq x y z
N MET A 1 6.99 -31.37 9.42
CA MET A 1 6.55 -30.18 8.65
C MET A 1 6.82 -30.49 7.20
N ASN A 2 5.86 -31.10 6.49
CA ASN A 2 5.99 -31.32 5.05
C ASN A 2 5.61 -30.00 4.39
N ALA A 3 6.59 -29.29 3.84
CA ALA A 3 6.30 -28.16 2.98
C ALA A 3 5.70 -28.72 1.69
N ASP A 4 4.44 -28.39 1.41
CA ASP A 4 3.86 -28.61 0.09
C ASP A 4 4.80 -27.98 -0.97
N PRO A 5 4.92 -28.60 -2.16
CA PRO A 5 5.79 -28.08 -3.20
C PRO A 5 5.41 -26.64 -3.51
N PRO A 6 6.40 -25.74 -3.72
CA PRO A 6 6.12 -24.35 -4.02
C PRO A 6 5.21 -24.28 -5.25
N PRO A 7 4.20 -23.37 -5.26
CA PRO A 7 3.30 -23.25 -6.38
C PRO A 7 4.07 -22.90 -7.66
N PRO A 8 3.56 -23.27 -8.85
CA PRO A 8 4.20 -22.93 -10.11
C PRO A 8 4.45 -21.42 -10.20
N ALA A 9 5.67 -21.02 -10.59
CA ALA A 9 6.10 -19.62 -10.61
C ALA A 9 5.11 -18.70 -11.36
N ASP A 10 4.57 -19.17 -12.49
CA ASP A 10 3.61 -18.45 -13.31
C ASP A 10 2.29 -18.14 -12.57
N GLN A 11 1.81 -19.08 -11.74
CA GLN A 11 0.58 -18.89 -10.97
C GLN A 11 0.78 -17.88 -9.85
N LEU A 12 1.95 -17.92 -9.21
CA LEU A 12 2.32 -16.99 -8.15
C LEU A 12 2.46 -15.56 -8.69
N ASP A 13 3.13 -15.38 -9.81
CA ASP A 13 3.32 -14.07 -10.43
C ASP A 13 1.99 -13.50 -10.94
N GLN A 14 1.11 -14.34 -11.48
CA GLN A 14 -0.25 -13.93 -11.87
C GLN A 14 -1.09 -13.50 -10.66
N ALA A 15 -1.02 -14.23 -9.54
CA ALA A 15 -1.71 -13.86 -8.31
C ALA A 15 -1.18 -12.53 -7.75
N LEU A 16 0.15 -12.37 -7.71
CA LEU A 16 0.82 -11.15 -7.26
C LEU A 16 0.37 -9.93 -8.07
N ALA A 17 0.42 -10.03 -9.41
CA ALA A 17 -0.01 -8.96 -10.31
C ALA A 17 -1.49 -8.60 -10.09
N SER A 18 -2.37 -9.59 -9.93
CA SER A 18 -3.81 -9.37 -9.70
C SER A 18 -4.12 -8.70 -8.35
N ILE A 19 -3.29 -8.94 -7.33
CA ILE A 19 -3.43 -8.29 -6.02
C ILE A 19 -2.94 -6.85 -6.08
N LEU A 20 -1.73 -6.61 -6.61
CA LEU A 20 -1.13 -5.28 -6.69
C LEU A 20 -1.83 -4.34 -7.67
N ALA A 21 -2.53 -4.87 -8.67
CA ALA A 21 -3.39 -4.06 -9.55
C ALA A 21 -4.58 -3.41 -8.82
N ALA A 22 -5.00 -3.96 -7.67
CA ALA A 22 -6.05 -3.34 -6.88
C ALA A 22 -5.51 -2.11 -6.14
N ARG A 23 -6.13 -0.95 -6.38
CA ARG A 23 -5.74 0.35 -5.78
C ARG A 23 -5.44 0.27 -4.27
N LYS A 24 -6.25 -0.48 -3.52
CA LYS A 24 -6.11 -0.64 -2.06
C LYS A 24 -4.80 -1.32 -1.63
N TYR A 25 -4.24 -2.17 -2.48
CA TYR A 25 -3.06 -2.99 -2.18
C TYR A 25 -1.83 -2.62 -3.00
N ARG A 26 -1.95 -1.69 -3.97
CA ARG A 26 -0.84 -1.26 -4.85
C ARG A 26 0.40 -0.79 -4.09
N ALA A 27 0.20 -0.17 -2.92
CA ALA A 27 1.28 0.33 -2.08
C ALA A 27 1.79 -0.69 -1.04
N VAL A 28 1.23 -1.91 -1.00
CA VAL A 28 1.70 -2.97 -0.10
C VAL A 28 3.01 -3.54 -0.64
N HIS A 29 3.97 -3.81 0.25
CA HIS A 29 5.26 -4.38 -0.12
C HIS A 29 5.08 -5.68 -0.93
N PRO A 30 5.63 -5.79 -2.16
CA PRO A 30 5.43 -6.95 -3.03
C PRO A 30 5.85 -8.28 -2.39
N GLY A 31 6.89 -8.29 -1.56
CA GLY A 31 7.33 -9.49 -0.83
C GLY A 31 6.24 -10.05 0.10
N LEU A 32 5.53 -9.17 0.83
CA LEU A 32 4.43 -9.61 1.70
C LEU A 32 3.28 -10.20 0.88
N VAL A 33 2.95 -9.57 -0.24
CA VAL A 33 1.89 -10.06 -1.14
C VAL A 33 2.28 -11.41 -1.74
N ARG A 34 3.56 -11.59 -2.10
CA ARG A 34 4.11 -12.85 -2.61
C ARG A 34 4.00 -13.96 -1.57
N ASP A 35 4.39 -13.71 -0.33
CA ASP A 35 4.35 -14.71 0.75
C ASP A 35 2.91 -15.16 1.04
N ILE A 36 1.97 -14.20 1.12
CA ILE A 36 0.55 -14.50 1.31
C ILE A 36 0.00 -15.28 0.12
N ALA A 37 0.25 -14.83 -1.12
CA ALA A 37 -0.24 -15.52 -2.31
C ALA A 37 0.31 -16.96 -2.43
N ALA A 38 1.60 -17.16 -2.12
CA ALA A 38 2.22 -18.48 -2.10
C ALA A 38 1.57 -19.39 -1.05
N ALA A 39 1.33 -18.87 0.16
CA ALA A 39 0.66 -19.62 1.22
C ALA A 39 -0.79 -19.99 0.86
N GLU A 40 -1.50 -19.15 0.12
CA GLU A 40 -2.86 -19.45 -0.32
C GLU A 40 -2.93 -20.43 -1.50
N LEU A 41 -1.94 -20.39 -2.41
CA LEU A 41 -1.81 -21.35 -3.51
C LEU A 41 -1.39 -22.74 -3.01
N ALA A 42 -0.50 -22.79 -2.01
CA ALA A 42 -0.08 -24.05 -1.39
C ALA A 42 -1.24 -24.82 -0.75
N LYS A 43 -2.36 -24.17 -0.42
CA LYS A 43 -3.59 -24.81 0.07
C LYS A 43 -4.40 -25.53 -1.03
N GLY A 44 -3.86 -25.66 -2.24
CA GLY A 44 -4.53 -26.30 -3.38
C GLY A 44 -5.66 -25.47 -4.00
N ARG A 45 -5.69 -24.15 -3.74
CA ARG A 45 -6.73 -23.25 -4.26
C ARG A 45 -6.47 -22.90 -5.72
N SER A 46 -7.55 -22.63 -6.46
CA SER A 46 -7.42 -21.97 -7.76
C SER A 46 -6.83 -20.57 -7.61
N ILE A 47 -6.21 -20.04 -8.67
CA ILE A 47 -5.62 -18.69 -8.68
C ILE A 47 -6.65 -17.64 -8.22
N LYS A 48 -7.90 -17.74 -8.70
CA LYS A 48 -8.97 -16.81 -8.35
C LYS A 48 -9.32 -16.86 -6.86
N GLU A 49 -9.39 -18.05 -6.28
CA GLU A 49 -9.65 -18.24 -4.85
C GLU A 49 -8.48 -17.80 -3.99
N ALA A 50 -7.25 -18.11 -4.41
CA ALA A 50 -6.03 -17.67 -3.75
C ALA A 50 -5.94 -16.13 -3.72
N VAL A 51 -6.19 -15.45 -4.85
CA VAL A 51 -6.25 -13.98 -4.91
C VAL A 51 -7.34 -13.42 -3.99
N LYS A 52 -8.54 -14.02 -3.99
CA LYS A 52 -9.64 -13.58 -3.13
C LYS A 52 -9.28 -13.72 -1.66
N ALA A 53 -8.71 -14.84 -1.26
CA ALA A 53 -8.32 -15.11 0.12
C ALA A 53 -7.15 -14.23 0.57
N ALA A 54 -6.13 -14.06 -0.27
CA ALA A 54 -5.01 -13.17 -0.01
C ALA A 54 -5.48 -11.72 0.19
N LYS A 55 -6.40 -11.24 -0.66
CA LYS A 55 -7.03 -9.91 -0.48
C LYS A 55 -7.81 -9.81 0.83
N ASN A 56 -8.47 -10.89 1.27
CA ASN A 56 -9.18 -10.92 2.55
C ASN A 56 -8.20 -10.87 3.74
N GLN A 57 -7.11 -11.62 3.68
CA GLN A 57 -6.06 -11.60 4.71
C GLN A 57 -5.35 -10.24 4.77
N LEU A 58 -5.01 -9.66 3.62
CA LEU A 58 -4.48 -8.30 3.53
C LEU A 58 -5.48 -7.29 4.06
N HIS A 59 -6.78 -7.48 3.85
CA HIS A 59 -7.78 -6.61 4.44
C HIS A 59 -7.75 -6.70 5.97
N GLN A 60 -7.74 -7.90 6.55
CA GLN A 60 -7.73 -8.08 8.01
C GLN A 60 -6.45 -7.53 8.66
N SER A 61 -5.29 -7.69 8.02
CA SER A 61 -4.00 -7.24 8.54
C SER A 61 -3.71 -5.76 8.26
N ALA A 62 -4.06 -5.25 7.07
CA ALA A 62 -3.71 -3.90 6.63
C ALA A 62 -4.83 -2.86 6.86
N ALA A 63 -6.10 -3.25 7.09
CA ALA A 63 -7.19 -2.29 7.29
C ALA A 63 -6.99 -1.37 8.50
N ALA A 64 -6.26 -1.81 9.51
CA ALA A 64 -5.94 -0.99 10.68
C ALA A 64 -5.05 0.21 10.32
N TYR A 65 -4.20 0.06 9.30
CA TYR A 65 -3.20 1.05 8.89
C TYR A 65 -3.63 1.85 7.66
N ILE A 66 -4.30 1.19 6.71
CA ILE A 66 -4.84 1.82 5.51
C ILE A 66 -6.26 2.34 5.81
N ARG A 67 -6.32 3.34 6.69
CA ARG A 67 -7.60 3.95 7.14
C ARG A 67 -8.25 4.82 6.06
N ARG A 68 -7.44 5.40 5.18
CA ARG A 68 -7.88 6.28 4.09
C ARG A 68 -7.21 5.87 2.79
N ASN A 69 -7.97 5.90 1.70
CA ASN A 69 -7.48 5.64 0.34
C ASN A 69 -6.70 6.87 -0.17
N LEU A 70 -5.64 7.24 0.56
CA LEU A 70 -4.84 8.42 0.29
C LEU A 70 -4.12 8.23 -1.05
N ASP A 71 -4.31 9.18 -1.95
CA ASP A 71 -3.51 9.26 -3.16
C ASP A 71 -2.16 9.85 -2.79
N TYR A 72 -1.15 8.99 -2.64
CA TYR A 72 0.18 9.39 -2.20
C TYR A 72 0.86 10.34 -3.20
N ASP A 73 0.58 10.20 -4.50
CA ASP A 73 1.16 11.05 -5.53
C ASP A 73 0.60 12.47 -5.42
N ASP A 74 -0.72 12.58 -5.24
CA ASP A 74 -1.36 13.88 -5.02
C ASP A 74 -0.96 14.50 -3.68
N ALA A 75 -0.92 13.71 -2.60
CA ALA A 75 -0.47 14.17 -1.28
C ALA A 75 0.97 14.69 -1.31
N LEU A 76 1.88 13.99 -2.00
CA LEU A 76 3.27 14.41 -2.17
C LEU A 76 3.35 15.72 -2.95
N ARG A 77 2.60 15.84 -4.06
CA ARG A 77 2.56 17.06 -4.89
C ARG A 77 2.10 18.28 -4.09
N GLN A 78 1.04 18.10 -3.29
CA GLN A 78 0.54 19.15 -2.40
C GLN A 78 1.60 19.55 -1.37
N LEU A 79 2.26 18.58 -0.74
CA LEU A 79 3.29 18.83 0.26
C LEU A 79 4.47 19.61 -0.32
N GLN A 80 4.98 19.19 -1.48
CA GLN A 80 6.07 19.86 -2.19
C GLN A 80 5.70 21.31 -2.55
N THR A 81 4.49 21.52 -3.05
CA THR A 81 3.99 22.86 -3.41
C THR A 81 3.93 23.77 -2.18
N THR A 82 3.32 23.30 -1.09
CA THR A 82 3.17 24.10 0.13
C THR A 82 4.51 24.40 0.82
N VAL A 83 5.41 23.41 0.91
CA VAL A 83 6.75 23.60 1.49
C VAL A 83 7.59 24.56 0.63
N THR A 84 7.50 24.47 -0.69
CA THR A 84 8.22 25.39 -1.59
C THR A 84 7.72 26.82 -1.41
N ALA A 85 6.41 27.03 -1.26
CA ALA A 85 5.84 28.34 -0.97
C ALA A 85 6.28 28.87 0.42
N ALA A 86 6.33 28.00 1.44
CA ALA A 86 6.79 28.34 2.78
C ALA A 86 8.26 28.81 2.80
N LYS A 87 9.15 28.09 2.09
CA LYS A 87 10.58 28.43 1.99
C LYS A 87 10.86 29.80 1.35
N ARG A 88 9.93 30.33 0.56
CA ARG A 88 10.07 31.67 -0.06
C ARG A 88 9.77 32.81 0.91
N ARG A 89 9.19 32.52 2.08
CA ARG A 89 8.95 33.53 3.10
C ARG A 89 10.21 33.74 3.95
N PRO A 90 10.65 34.98 4.17
CA PRO A 90 11.85 35.25 4.94
C PRO A 90 11.67 34.87 6.42
N GLY A 91 12.65 34.16 6.98
CA GLY A 91 12.73 33.88 8.42
C GLY A 91 11.83 32.75 8.96
N SER A 92 11.12 32.01 8.12
CA SER A 92 10.23 30.92 8.57
C SER A 92 10.83 29.53 8.32
N ASP A 93 10.95 28.74 9.38
CA ASP A 93 11.07 27.29 9.26
C ASP A 93 9.79 26.74 8.59
N PRO A 94 9.88 26.06 7.42
CA PRO A 94 8.71 25.51 6.73
C PRO A 94 7.92 24.51 7.56
N SER A 95 8.53 23.88 8.59
CA SER A 95 7.81 23.00 9.53
C SER A 95 6.84 23.76 10.45
N SER A 96 7.11 25.05 10.69
CA SER A 96 6.30 25.96 11.49
C SER A 96 5.29 26.74 10.65
N ASP A 97 5.34 26.65 9.31
CA ASP A 97 4.43 27.34 8.42
C ASP A 97 2.97 26.86 8.63
N PRO A 98 2.01 27.77 8.85
CA PRO A 98 0.62 27.40 9.15
C PRO A 98 -0.06 26.67 7.99
N ALA A 99 0.32 26.92 6.73
CA ALA A 99 -0.20 26.22 5.57
C ALA A 99 0.31 24.77 5.53
N VAL A 100 1.59 24.56 5.83
CA VAL A 100 2.18 23.21 5.94
C VAL A 100 1.50 22.42 7.07
N ARG A 101 1.33 23.03 8.26
CA ARG A 101 0.67 22.38 9.40
C ARG A 101 -0.80 22.06 9.15
N THR A 102 -1.50 22.90 8.39
CA THR A 102 -2.90 22.67 8.01
C THR A 102 -3.01 21.53 7.00
N LEU A 103 -2.14 21.49 6.01
CA LEU A 103 -2.07 20.39 5.06
C LEU A 103 -1.78 19.05 5.77
N LEU A 104 -0.77 19.00 6.64
CA LEU A 104 -0.42 17.80 7.39
C LEU A 104 -1.60 17.28 8.23
N ARG A 105 -2.28 18.16 8.96
CA ARG A 105 -3.48 17.79 9.73
C ARG A 105 -4.56 17.19 8.82
N ARG A 106 -4.84 17.80 7.66
CA ARG A 106 -5.83 17.29 6.69
C ARG A 106 -5.47 15.92 6.12
N LEU A 107 -4.17 15.63 5.94
CA LEU A 107 -3.69 14.35 5.42
C LEU A 107 -3.70 13.25 6.49
N MET A 108 -3.60 13.62 7.77
CA MET A 108 -3.55 12.68 8.90
C MET A 108 -4.91 12.39 9.56
N THR A 109 -5.94 13.20 9.28
CA THR A 109 -7.35 12.95 9.65
C THR A 109 -8.11 12.26 8.53
#